data_AF-A0AAV5W5Q9-F1
#
_entry.id   AF-A0AAV5W5Q9-F1
#
_cell.length_a   1.000
_cell.length_b   1.000
_cell.length_c   1.000
_cell.angle_alpha   90.00
_cell.angle_beta   90.00
_cell.angle_gamma   90.00
#
_symmetry.space_group_name_H-M   'P 1'
#
loop_
_entity.id
_entity.type
_entity.pdbx_description
1 polymer ?
#
loop_
_entity_poly.entity_id
_entity_poly.type
_entity_poly.pdbx_seq_one_letter_code
_entity_poly.pdbx_strand_id
1 'polypeptide(L)'
;QIMVRIKQLCYKDAKPDAMNQQLLRNMRVYEVVLEFLSIPYDKKNDSEMPKLITLSHEFLRSFCKNNKKNQIRLHKFVSIEKDAKEGMF
;
A
#
# COMPACT_ATOMS: atom_id res chain seq x y z
N GLN A 1 11.66 8.71 -4.11
CA GLN A 1 11.73 9.40 -2.80
C GLN A 1 10.38 9.55 -2.10
N ILE A 2 9.29 9.86 -2.81
CA ILE A 2 7.95 10.08 -2.21
C ILE A 2 7.46 8.88 -1.37
N MET A 3 7.53 7.66 -1.91
CA MET A 3 7.06 6.44 -1.22
C MET A 3 7.74 6.23 0.15
N VAL A 4 9.04 6.57 0.25
CA VAL A 4 9.79 6.47 1.51
C VAL A 4 9.25 7.47 2.54
N ARG A 5 8.99 8.71 2.13
CA ARG A 5 8.43 9.74 3.01
C ARG A 5 7.02 9.36 3.49
N ILE A 6 6.18 8.85 2.58
CA ILE A 6 4.83 8.40 2.93
C ILE A 6 4.89 7.24 3.93
N LYS A 7 5.80 6.27 3.76
CA LYS A 7 6.04 5.20 4.75
C LYS A 7 6.42 5.76 6.12
N GLN A 8 7.32 6.76 6.15
CA GLN A 8 7.77 7.36 7.41
C GLN A 8 6.65 8.10 8.15
N LEU A 9 5.67 8.68 7.45
CA LEU A 9 4.51 9.33 8.07
C LEU A 9 3.64 8.35 8.88
N CYS A 10 3.70 7.04 8.61
CA CYS A 10 3.02 6.04 9.44
C CYS A 10 3.60 5.92 10.87
N TYR A 11 4.71 6.60 11.16
CA TYR A 11 5.41 6.55 12.44
C TYR A 11 5.64 7.94 13.01
N LYS A 12 5.68 8.00 14.34
CA LYS A 12 6.16 9.14 15.12
C LYS A 12 7.05 8.58 16.24
N ASP A 13 8.28 9.08 16.33
CA ASP A 13 9.28 8.59 17.31
C ASP A 13 9.47 7.06 17.28
N ALA A 14 9.56 6.50 16.07
CA ALA A 14 9.64 5.06 15.78
C ALA A 14 8.44 4.21 16.24
N LYS A 15 7.39 4.82 16.80
CA LYS A 15 6.13 4.15 17.16
C LYS A 15 5.08 4.37 16.07
N PRO A 16 4.20 3.39 15.81
CA PRO A 16 3.09 3.58 14.88
C PRO A 16 2.20 4.75 15.34
N ASP A 17 1.94 5.69 14.43
CA ASP A 17 1.08 6.84 14.69
C ASP A 17 -0.29 6.63 14.04
N ALA A 18 -1.28 6.29 14.88
CA ALA A 18 -2.64 6.05 14.44
C ALA A 18 -3.28 7.28 13.77
N MET A 19 -2.90 8.50 14.16
CA MET A 19 -3.47 9.73 13.61
C MET A 19 -2.97 9.97 12.19
N ASN A 20 -1.67 9.84 11.95
CA ASN A 20 -1.11 9.94 10.60
C ASN A 20 -1.55 8.79 9.70
N GLN A 21 -1.63 7.56 10.22
CA GLN A 21 -2.21 6.43 9.47
C GLN A 21 -3.67 6.69 9.08
N GLN A 22 -4.44 7.38 9.93
CA GLN A 22 -5.81 7.80 9.62
C GLN A 22 -5.85 8.90 8.56
N LEU A 23 -4.95 9.89 8.63
CA LEU A 23 -4.82 10.92 7.60
C LEU A 23 -4.53 10.28 6.23
N LEU A 24 -3.55 9.37 6.17
CA LEU A 24 -3.20 8.64 4.95
C LEU A 24 -4.36 7.80 4.40
N ARG A 25 -5.18 7.23 5.29
CA ARG A 25 -6.41 6.52 4.90
C ARG A 25 -7.42 7.48 4.29
N ASN A 26 -7.65 8.63 4.93
CA ASN A 26 -8.61 9.63 4.48
C ASN A 26 -8.20 10.25 3.13
N MET A 27 -6.89 10.40 2.89
CA MET A 27 -6.35 10.81 1.60
C MET A 27 -6.31 9.69 0.55
N ARG A 28 -6.78 8.48 0.89
CA ARG A 28 -6.87 7.33 -0.01
C ARG A 28 -5.54 6.94 -0.67
N VAL A 29 -4.41 7.24 -0.03
CA VAL A 29 -3.07 6.95 -0.57
C VAL A 29 -2.89 5.45 -0.82
N TYR A 30 -3.47 4.61 0.02
CA TYR A 30 -3.41 3.15 -0.13
C TYR A 30 -4.06 2.65 -1.44
N GLU A 31 -5.10 3.34 -1.95
CA GLU A 31 -5.78 2.95 -3.19
C GLU A 31 -4.87 3.21 -4.38
N VAL A 32 -4.26 4.40 -4.45
CA VAL A 32 -3.27 4.75 -5.48
C VAL A 32 -2.08 3.79 -5.46
N VAL A 33 -1.62 3.36 -4.28
CA VAL A 33 -0.53 2.38 -4.15
C VAL A 33 -0.95 1.00 -4.66
N LEU A 34 -2.20 0.58 -4.44
CA LEU A 34 -2.71 -0.70 -4.95
C LEU A 34 -2.89 -0.66 -6.48
N GLU A 35 -3.40 0.45 -7.01
CA GLU A 35 -3.47 0.67 -8.46
C GLU A 35 -2.07 0.62 -9.09
N PHE A 36 -1.08 1.28 -8.48
CA PHE A 36 0.32 1.21 -8.91
C PHE A 36 0.86 -0.23 -8.93
N LEU A 37 0.56 -1.03 -7.90
CA LEU A 37 0.98 -2.44 -7.83
C LEU A 37 0.32 -3.31 -8.92
N SER A 38 -0.82 -2.89 -9.47
CA SER A 38 -1.52 -3.59 -10.56
C SER A 38 -0.97 -3.26 -11.95
N ILE A 39 -0.10 -2.25 -12.08
CA ILE A 39 0.49 -1.88 -13.37
C ILE A 39 1.49 -2.96 -13.80
N PRO A 40 1.30 -3.59 -14.98
CA PRO A 40 2.25 -4.58 -15.49
C PRO A 40 3.57 -3.88 -15.85
N TYR A 41 4.69 -4.55 -15.53
CA TYR A 41 6.03 -4.06 -15.87
C TYR A 41 6.91 -5.21 -16.34
N ASP A 42 7.93 -4.87 -17.14
CA ASP A 42 8.89 -5.83 -17.64
C ASP A 42 9.92 -6.18 -16.57
N LYS A 43 9.79 -7.36 -15.97
CA LYS A 43 10.68 -7.82 -14.90
C LYS A 43 12.12 -8.07 -15.36
N LYS A 44 12.37 -8.22 -16.66
CA LYS A 44 13.72 -8.49 -17.20
C LYS A 44 14.45 -7.20 -17.55
N ASN A 45 13.72 -6.21 -18.05
CA ASN A 45 14.31 -4.97 -18.55
C ASN A 45 14.19 -3.80 -17.57
N ASP A 46 13.27 -3.87 -16.59
CA ASP A 46 13.07 -2.80 -15.61
C ASP A 46 13.73 -3.13 -14.27
N SER A 47 14.85 -2.46 -13.99
CA SER A 47 15.62 -2.63 -12.75
C SER A 47 15.10 -1.81 -11.57
N GLU A 48 14.26 -0.79 -11.82
CA GLU A 48 13.78 0.13 -10.79
C GLU A 48 12.39 -0.26 -10.25
N MET A 49 11.53 -0.79 -11.11
CA MET A 49 10.19 -1.24 -10.73
C MET A 49 10.19 -2.24 -9.57
N PRO A 50 11.05 -3.28 -9.52
CA PRO A 50 11.12 -4.18 -8.36
C PRO A 50 11.35 -3.45 -7.02
N LYS A 51 12.16 -2.38 -7.03
CA LYS A 51 12.43 -1.56 -5.83
C LYS A 51 11.20 -0.76 -5.42
N LEU A 52 10.48 -0.17 -6.39
CA LEU A 52 9.25 0.59 -6.14
C LEU A 52 8.11 -0.29 -5.65
N ILE A 53 7.95 -1.49 -6.21
CA ILE A 53 6.99 -2.52 -5.74
C ILE A 53 7.30 -2.90 -4.30
N THR A 54 8.58 -3.15 -3.97
CA THR A 54 9.00 -3.49 -2.60
C THR A 54 8.67 -2.35 -1.61
N LEU A 55 9.01 -1.11 -1.95
CA LEU A 55 8.69 0.07 -1.12
C LEU A 55 7.17 0.25 -0.94
N SER A 56 6.37 -0.05 -1.96
CA SER A 56 4.91 0.01 -1.91
C SER A 56 4.35 -1.01 -0.92
N HIS A 57 4.87 -2.25 -0.94
CA HIS A 57 4.49 -3.27 0.04
C HIS A 57 4.93 -2.91 1.46
N GLU A 58 6.13 -2.33 1.64
CA GLU A 58 6.57 -1.84 2.94
C GLU A 58 5.66 -0.74 3.48
N PHE A 59 5.26 0.21 2.63
CA PHE A 59 4.29 1.24 3.00
C PHE A 59 2.98 0.62 3.48
N LEU A 60 2.39 -0.32 2.73
CA LEU A 60 1.13 -0.98 3.11
C LEU A 60 1.25 -1.72 4.46
N ARG A 61 2.39 -2.39 4.71
CA ARG A 61 2.67 -3.02 6.01
C ARG A 61 2.72 -2.00 7.15
N SER A 62 3.41 -0.87 6.93
CA SER A 62 3.50 0.22 7.91
C SER A 62 2.16 0.92 8.15
N PHE A 63 1.36 1.09 7.08
CA PHE A 63 0.02 1.68 7.13
C PHE A 63 -0.97 0.84 7.94
N CYS A 64 -0.83 -0.49 7.90
CA CYS A 64 -1.67 -1.42 8.65
C CYS A 64 -1.11 -1.80 10.03
N LYS A 65 0.11 -1.38 10.38
CA LYS A 65 0.77 -1.75 11.63
C LYS A 65 -0.03 -1.24 12.83
N ASN A 66 -0.45 -2.17 13.70
CA ASN A 66 -1.28 -1.91 14.89
C ASN A 66 -2.61 -1.17 14.60
N ASN A 67 -3.13 -1.23 13.37
CA ASN A 67 -4.33 -0.50 12.96
C ASN A 67 -5.36 -1.43 12.31
N LYS A 68 -6.25 -2.00 13.14
CA LYS A 68 -7.30 -2.94 12.70
C LYS A 68 -8.23 -2.34 11.64
N LYS A 69 -8.54 -1.04 11.72
CA LYS A 69 -9.41 -0.36 10.73
C LYS A 69 -8.76 -0.35 9.36
N ASN A 70 -7.48 -0.01 9.28
CA ASN A 70 -6.72 -0.03 8.04
C ASN A 70 -6.57 -1.46 7.50
N GLN A 71 -6.34 -2.46 8.37
CA GLN A 71 -6.29 -3.88 7.99
C GLN A 71 -7.61 -4.36 7.36
N ILE A 72 -8.75 -4.11 8.00
CA ILE A 72 -10.07 -4.50 7.49
C ILE A 72 -10.35 -3.81 6.14
N ARG A 73 -10.01 -2.53 6.03
CA ARG A 73 -10.22 -1.76 4.79
C ARG A 73 -9.36 -2.32 3.64
N LEU A 74 -8.08 -2.57 3.91
CA LEU A 74 -7.16 -3.12 2.91
C LEU A 74 -7.58 -4.52 2.48
N HIS A 75 -7.96 -5.39 3.43
CA HIS A 75 -8.43 -6.75 3.15
C HIS A 75 -9.66 -6.72 2.24
N LYS A 76 -10.66 -5.87 2.52
CA LYS A 76 -11.85 -5.75 1.66
C LYS A 76 -11.49 -5.39 0.22
N PHE A 77 -10.55 -4.46 0.04
CA PHE A 77 -10.13 -4.03 -1.30
C PHE A 77 -9.43 -5.16 -2.06
N VAL A 78 -8.47 -5.84 -1.41
CA VAL A 78 -7.73 -6.96 -2.02
C VAL A 78 -8.63 -8.15 -2.32
N SER A 79 -9.59 -8.47 -1.45
CA SER A 79 -10.57 -9.53 -1.71
C SER A 79 -11.43 -9.20 -2.94
N ILE A 80 -11.99 -7.99 -3.00
CA ILE A 80 -12.82 -7.56 -4.14
C ILE A 80 -12.03 -7.59 -5.45
N GLU A 81 -10.77 -7.14 -5.46
CA GLU A 81 -9.92 -7.21 -6.66
C GLU A 81 -9.60 -8.64 -7.10
N LYS A 82 -9.44 -9.58 -6.15
CA LYS A 82 -9.27 -11.00 -6.48
C LYS A 82 -10.53 -11.58 -7.11
N ASP A 83 -11.68 -11.32 -6.49
CA ASP A 83 -12.98 -11.79 -6.98
C ASP A 83 -13.30 -11.22 -8.38
N ALA A 84 -12.92 -9.96 -8.64
CA ALA A 84 -13.08 -9.32 -9.95
C ALA A 84 -12.15 -9.89 -11.03
N LYS A 85 -10.96 -10.39 -10.66
CA LYS A 85 -10.02 -11.04 -11.59
C LYS A 85 -10.40 -12.50 -11.86
N GLU A 86 -11.07 -13.17 -10.93
CA GLU A 86 -11.58 -14.54 -11.09
C GLU A 86 -12.90 -14.60 -11.89
N GLY A 87 -13.63 -13.51 -12.05
CA GLY A 87 -14.81 -13.41 -12.92
C GLY A 87 -14.53 -13.13 -14.40
N MET A 88 -13.26 -13.09 -14.81
CA MET A 88 -12.80 -12.80 -16.18
C MET A 88 -12.16 -14.02 -16.86
N PHE A 89 -12.68 -15.22 -16.58
CA PHE A 89 -12.39 -16.42 -17.38
C PHE A 89 -13.36 -16.57 -18.55
#